data_AF-A0A7X3Q134-F1
#
_entry.id   AF-A0A7X3Q134-F1
#
_cell.length_a   1.000
_cell.length_b   1.000
_cell.length_c   1.000
_cell.angle_alpha   90.00
_cell.angle_beta   90.00
_cell.angle_gamma   90.00
#
_symmetry.space_group_name_H-M   'P 1'
#
loop_
_entity.id
_entity.type
_entity.pdbx_description
1 polymer ?
#
loop_
_entity_poly.entity_id
_entity_poly.type
_entity_poly.pdbx_seq_one_letter_code
_entity_poly.pdbx_strand_id
1 'polypeptide(L)'
;MTTIDGNYLFEGRGDREIVMAYSFDAPPERVFEAWNDTSGMANWYGPAGHELIVAEQDFRVGGSWRYGTRDESGEETVLYGVFREIEAPTRMVNTEIFAGMPDFETVVTVTFEAEGGGTRMTSVVLHPGKESRDGAM
;
A
#
# COMPACT_ATOMS: atom_id res chain seq x y z
N MET A 1 8.79 7.38 -14.61
CA MET A 1 8.83 6.15 -15.43
C MET A 1 7.47 5.50 -15.28
N THR A 2 6.73 5.27 -16.36
CA THR A 2 5.40 4.64 -16.28
C THR A 2 5.56 3.19 -16.71
N THR A 3 5.39 2.26 -15.78
CA THR A 3 5.31 0.83 -16.10
C THR A 3 3.84 0.46 -16.15
N ILE A 4 3.39 -0.01 -17.31
CA ILE A 4 2.05 -0.57 -17.50
C ILE A 4 2.25 -2.00 -17.95
N ASP A 5 1.93 -2.95 -17.08
CA ASP A 5 1.46 -4.25 -17.53
C ASP A 5 -0.07 -4.26 -17.45
N GLY A 6 -0.75 -5.17 -18.16
CA GLY A 6 -2.21 -5.14 -18.27
C GLY A 6 -2.99 -5.15 -16.94
N ASN A 7 -2.32 -5.50 -15.83
CA ASN A 7 -2.91 -5.61 -14.50
C ASN A 7 -2.27 -4.68 -13.46
N TYR A 8 -1.24 -3.92 -13.82
CA TYR A 8 -0.47 -3.07 -12.92
C TYR A 8 -0.13 -1.71 -13.54
N LEU A 9 -0.46 -0.64 -12.82
CA LEU A 9 0.00 0.72 -13.10
C LEU A 9 0.95 1.16 -11.99
N PHE A 10 2.08 1.77 -12.36
CA PHE A 10 2.91 2.57 -11.46
C PHE A 10 3.31 3.86 -12.18
N GLU A 11 2.88 5.00 -11.65
CA GLU A 11 3.23 6.30 -12.21
C GLU A 11 3.32 7.41 -11.16
N GLY A 12 4.18 8.39 -11.40
CA GLY A 12 4.16 9.66 -10.67
C GLY A 12 3.13 10.62 -11.26
N ARG A 13 2.34 11.29 -10.41
CA ARG A 13 1.41 12.36 -10.80
C ARG A 13 1.78 13.68 -10.15
N GLY A 14 1.95 14.70 -10.98
CA GLY A 14 2.36 16.03 -10.53
C GLY A 14 3.67 15.97 -9.74
N ASP A 15 3.78 16.82 -8.73
CA ASP A 15 4.99 16.85 -7.91
C ASP A 15 4.95 15.87 -6.75
N ARG A 16 3.77 15.47 -6.25
CA ARG A 16 3.64 14.88 -4.91
C ARG A 16 2.99 13.49 -4.87
N GLU A 17 2.48 12.97 -5.98
CA GLU A 17 1.73 11.72 -5.95
C GLU A 17 2.47 10.60 -6.66
N ILE A 18 2.40 9.40 -6.09
CA ILE A 18 2.63 8.13 -6.78
C ILE A 18 1.31 7.38 -6.81
N VAL A 19 0.93 6.91 -7.99
CA VAL A 19 -0.29 6.14 -8.20
C VAL A 19 0.07 4.72 -8.62
N MET A 20 -0.45 3.78 -7.84
CA MET A 20 -0.40 2.36 -8.11
C MET A 20 -1.80 1.85 -8.37
N ALA A 21 -2.00 0.99 -9.35
CA ALA A 21 -3.28 0.34 -9.54
C ALA A 21 -3.13 -1.14 -9.91
N TYR A 22 -4.03 -1.97 -9.38
CA TYR A 22 -4.03 -3.42 -9.54
C TYR A 22 -5.43 -3.90 -9.91
N SER A 23 -5.51 -4.87 -10.80
CA SER A 23 -6.78 -5.54 -11.14
C SER A 23 -6.84 -6.93 -10.51
N PHE A 24 -7.94 -7.22 -9.81
CA PHE A 24 -8.17 -8.50 -9.14
C PHE A 24 -9.44 -9.18 -9.67
N ASP A 25 -9.36 -10.49 -9.92
CA ASP A 25 -10.53 -11.33 -10.22
C ASP A 25 -11.25 -11.76 -8.93
N ALA A 26 -11.67 -10.76 -8.16
CA ALA A 26 -12.38 -10.91 -6.90
C ALA A 26 -13.26 -9.67 -6.66
N PRO A 27 -14.39 -9.80 -5.95
CA PRO A 27 -15.24 -8.65 -5.63
C PRO A 27 -14.55 -7.71 -4.61
N PRO A 28 -14.89 -6.41 -4.57
CA PRO A 28 -14.20 -5.42 -3.73
C PRO A 28 -14.18 -5.80 -2.25
N GLU A 29 -15.24 -6.43 -1.75
CA GLU A 29 -15.35 -6.92 -0.38
C GLU A 29 -14.21 -7.89 -0.04
N ARG A 30 -13.88 -8.81 -0.96
CA ARG A 30 -12.80 -9.81 -0.76
C ARG A 30 -11.43 -9.16 -0.78
N VAL A 31 -11.22 -8.20 -1.70
CA VAL A 31 -9.94 -7.50 -1.81
C VAL A 31 -9.72 -6.60 -0.59
N PHE A 32 -10.77 -5.93 -0.10
CA PHE A 32 -10.75 -5.16 1.13
C PHE A 32 -10.50 -6.04 2.36
N GLU A 33 -11.20 -7.17 2.49
CA GLU A 33 -11.02 -8.12 3.60
C GLU A 33 -9.58 -8.61 3.73
N ALA A 34 -8.86 -8.76 2.60
CA ALA A 34 -7.45 -9.17 2.60
C ALA A 34 -6.55 -8.18 3.37
N TRP A 35 -6.86 -6.89 3.39
CA TRP A 35 -6.13 -5.90 4.18
C TRP A 35 -6.33 -6.07 5.69
N ASN A 36 -7.45 -6.64 6.12
CA ASN A 36 -7.72 -6.91 7.53
C ASN A 36 -7.09 -8.24 8.01
N ASP A 37 -6.72 -9.14 7.10
CA ASP A 37 -6.15 -10.45 7.44
C ASP A 37 -4.61 -10.47 7.35
N THR A 38 -3.96 -10.21 8.48
CA THR A 38 -2.49 -10.31 8.57
C THR A 38 -1.96 -11.73 8.37
N SER A 39 -2.78 -12.77 8.59
CA SER A 39 -2.35 -14.16 8.35
C SER A 39 -2.21 -14.43 6.85
N GLY A 40 -3.02 -13.76 6.04
CA GLY A 40 -2.99 -13.83 4.58
C GLY A 40 -1.89 -12.99 3.93
N MET A 41 -1.37 -11.95 4.63
CA MET A 41 -0.42 -10.99 4.07
C MET A 41 0.86 -11.61 3.53
N ALA A 42 1.36 -12.69 4.13
CA ALA A 42 2.56 -13.38 3.66
C ALA A 42 2.46 -13.89 2.21
N ASN A 43 1.24 -14.03 1.67
CA ASN A 43 1.00 -14.53 0.32
C ASN A 43 0.99 -13.42 -0.75
N TRP A 44 0.85 -12.15 -0.35
CA TRP A 44 0.60 -11.06 -1.31
C TRP A 44 1.29 -9.74 -1.00
N TYR A 45 1.78 -9.52 0.23
CA TYR A 45 2.41 -8.27 0.62
C TYR A 45 3.90 -8.26 0.27
N GLY A 46 4.36 -7.13 -0.27
CA GLY A 46 5.75 -6.88 -0.61
C GLY A 46 6.13 -7.32 -2.03
N PRO A 47 7.33 -6.93 -2.51
CA PRO A 47 7.81 -7.36 -3.82
C PRO A 47 8.04 -8.87 -3.88
N ALA A 48 7.92 -9.45 -5.07
CA ALA A 48 8.19 -10.87 -5.28
C ALA A 48 9.62 -11.22 -4.84
N GLY A 49 9.76 -12.31 -4.05
CA GLY A 49 11.04 -12.74 -3.50
C GLY A 49 11.37 -12.16 -2.12
N HIS A 50 10.58 -11.21 -1.61
CA HIS A 50 10.76 -10.67 -0.27
C HIS A 50 10.04 -11.54 0.79
N GLU A 51 10.70 -11.78 1.92
CA GLU A 51 10.13 -12.45 3.10
C GLU A 51 9.36 -11.44 3.96
N LEU A 52 8.13 -11.74 4.36
CA LEU A 52 7.39 -10.95 5.35
C LEU A 52 7.91 -11.26 6.76
N ILE A 53 8.53 -10.28 7.42
CA ILE A 53 9.18 -10.43 8.74
C ILE A 53 8.40 -9.77 9.88
N VAL A 54 7.52 -8.81 9.58
CA VAL A 54 6.63 -8.16 10.54
C VAL A 54 5.28 -7.93 9.89
N ALA A 55 4.20 -8.29 10.59
CA ALA A 55 2.82 -8.09 10.13
C ALA A 55 1.90 -7.82 11.32
N GLU A 56 1.90 -6.57 11.79
CA GLU A 56 1.13 -6.15 12.96
C GLU A 56 0.14 -5.06 12.56
N GLN A 57 -1.12 -5.18 13.00
CA GLN A 57 -2.11 -4.12 12.81
C GLN A 57 -3.23 -4.15 13.84
N ASP A 58 -3.75 -2.96 14.13
CA ASP A 58 -5.04 -2.72 14.78
C ASP A 58 -5.96 -2.07 13.73
N PHE A 59 -6.70 -2.89 12.97
CA PHE A 59 -7.46 -2.45 11.80
C PHE A 59 -8.77 -1.74 12.18
N ARG A 60 -8.63 -0.52 12.69
CA ARG A 60 -9.70 0.41 13.01
C ARG A 60 -9.20 1.84 12.86
N VAL A 61 -10.10 2.81 12.72
CA VAL A 61 -9.72 4.23 12.75
C VAL A 61 -8.96 4.56 14.04
N GLY A 62 -7.78 5.16 13.89
CA GLY A 62 -6.84 5.47 14.95
C GLY A 62 -5.96 4.30 15.42
N GLY A 63 -6.12 3.11 14.85
CA GLY A 63 -5.26 1.96 15.11
C GLY A 63 -3.95 2.03 14.34
N SER A 64 -2.87 1.51 14.93
CA SER A 64 -1.53 1.48 14.34
C SER A 64 -1.31 0.24 13.48
N TRP A 65 -0.43 0.36 12.48
CA TRP A 65 0.05 -0.77 11.69
C TRP A 65 1.57 -0.72 11.55
N ARG A 66 2.18 -1.89 11.34
CA ARG A 66 3.62 -2.06 11.11
C ARG A 66 3.85 -3.30 10.25
N TYR A 67 4.45 -3.10 9.09
CA TYR A 67 4.80 -4.18 8.16
C TYR A 67 6.29 -4.13 7.84
N GLY A 68 6.91 -5.29 7.73
CA GLY A 68 8.33 -5.42 7.45
C GLY A 68 8.61 -6.52 6.45
N THR A 69 9.47 -6.24 5.48
CA THR A 69 9.95 -7.22 4.50
C THR A 69 11.46 -7.34 4.53
N ARG A 70 11.98 -8.52 4.25
CA ARG A 70 13.41 -8.77 4.04
C ARG A 70 13.65 -9.28 2.63
N ASP A 71 14.62 -8.71 1.91
CA ASP A 71 14.97 -9.16 0.57
C ASP A 71 15.97 -10.35 0.58
N GLU A 72 16.33 -10.86 -0.60
CA GLU A 72 17.28 -11.98 -0.75
C GLU A 72 18.70 -11.64 -0.26
N SER A 73 19.06 -10.36 -0.18
CA SER A 73 20.36 -9.90 0.34
C SER A 73 20.38 -9.82 1.87
N GLY A 74 19.22 -9.89 2.49
CA GLY A 74 19.01 -9.74 3.93
C GLY A 74 18.69 -8.30 4.36
N GLU A 75 18.48 -7.38 3.41
CA GLU A 75 18.09 -6.00 3.71
C GLU A 75 16.63 -5.97 4.20
N GLU A 76 16.41 -5.30 5.34
CA GLU A 76 15.09 -5.18 5.97
C GLU A 76 14.49 -3.80 5.73
N THR A 77 13.27 -3.77 5.20
CA THR A 77 12.46 -2.55 5.03
C THR A 77 11.25 -2.63 5.95
N VAL A 78 11.05 -1.63 6.79
CA VAL A 78 9.90 -1.54 7.70
C VAL A 78 9.13 -0.24 7.49
N LEU A 79 7.83 -0.38 7.29
CA LEU A 79 6.86 0.70 7.19
C LEU A 79 5.91 0.64 8.38
N TYR A 80 5.46 1.79 8.85
CA TYR A 80 4.45 1.87 9.91
C TYR A 80 3.61 3.13 9.79
N GLY A 81 2.47 3.15 10.47
CA GLY A 81 1.60 4.31 10.51
C GLY A 81 0.32 4.07 11.29
N VAL A 82 -0.69 4.88 10.98
CA VAL A 82 -2.00 4.87 11.62
C VAL A 82 -3.09 4.91 10.56
N PHE A 83 -4.13 4.09 10.72
CA PHE A 83 -5.34 4.18 9.90
C PHE A 83 -6.13 5.43 10.27
N ARG A 84 -6.32 6.33 9.30
CA ARG A 84 -7.08 7.58 9.44
C ARG A 84 -8.55 7.43 9.07
N GLU A 85 -8.83 6.67 8.01
CA GLU A 85 -10.18 6.41 7.50
C GLU A 85 -10.31 4.94 7.11
N ILE A 86 -11.46 4.33 7.40
CA ILE A 86 -11.83 3.00 6.96
C ILE A 86 -13.30 3.01 6.57
N GLU A 87 -13.59 2.91 5.28
CA GLU A 87 -14.92 2.88 4.69
C GLU A 87 -15.06 1.58 3.89
N ALA A 88 -15.41 0.50 4.59
CA ALA A 88 -15.53 -0.82 3.97
C ALA A 88 -16.71 -0.89 2.99
N PRO A 89 -16.56 -1.54 1.81
CA PRO A 89 -15.34 -2.13 1.26
C PRO A 89 -14.59 -1.18 0.29
N THR A 90 -14.96 0.10 0.21
CA THR A 90 -14.63 0.96 -0.93
C THR A 90 -13.36 1.79 -0.74
N ARG A 91 -12.95 2.09 0.49
CA ARG A 91 -11.86 3.03 0.76
C ARG A 91 -11.19 2.82 2.10
N MET A 92 -9.89 3.10 2.16
CA MET A 92 -9.17 3.32 3.41
C MET A 92 -8.06 4.37 3.21
N VAL A 93 -7.68 5.03 4.31
CA VAL A 93 -6.59 6.01 4.34
C VAL A 93 -5.70 5.73 5.53
N ASN A 94 -4.39 5.69 5.33
CA ASN A 94 -3.41 5.55 6.40
C ASN A 94 -2.25 6.52 6.23
N THR A 95 -1.55 6.83 7.34
CA THR A 95 -0.19 7.33 7.24
C THR A 95 0.75 6.18 6.92
N GLU A 96 1.88 6.51 6.31
CA GLU A 96 2.98 5.59 6.08
C GLU A 96 4.30 6.32 6.31
N ILE A 97 5.17 5.69 7.11
CA ILE A 97 6.48 6.19 7.48
C ILE A 97 7.47 5.04 7.28
N PHE A 98 8.52 5.28 6.50
CA PHE A 98 9.65 4.37 6.41
C PHE A 98 10.54 4.51 7.65
N ALA A 99 10.80 3.41 8.35
CA ALA A 99 11.58 3.42 9.58
C ALA A 99 13.03 3.93 9.39
N GLY A 100 13.60 3.79 8.18
CA GLY A 100 14.90 4.37 7.84
C GLY A 100 14.88 5.88 7.59
N MET A 101 13.69 6.49 7.44
CA MET A 101 13.49 7.91 7.17
C MET A 101 12.27 8.45 7.95
N PRO A 102 12.31 8.46 9.30
CA PRO A 102 11.14 8.73 10.14
C PRO A 102 10.59 10.16 10.03
N ASP A 103 11.37 11.11 9.48
CA ASP A 103 10.96 12.50 9.28
C ASP A 103 10.07 12.70 8.04
N PHE A 104 9.85 11.63 7.25
CA PHE A 104 9.05 11.67 6.03
C PHE A 104 7.78 10.82 6.19
N GLU A 105 6.67 11.47 6.53
CA GLU A 105 5.34 10.87 6.52
C GLU A 105 4.66 11.07 5.17
N THR A 106 4.14 9.99 4.58
CA THR A 106 3.20 10.04 3.45
C THR A 106 1.78 9.72 3.91
N VAL A 107 0.80 10.07 3.07
CA VAL A 107 -0.59 9.66 3.25
C VAL A 107 -0.96 8.75 2.09
N VAL A 108 -1.37 7.54 2.40
CA VAL A 108 -1.79 6.53 1.43
C VAL A 108 -3.31 6.49 1.42
N THR A 109 -3.92 6.67 0.25
CA THR A 109 -5.35 6.44 0.03
C THR A 109 -5.50 5.23 -0.88
N VAL A 110 -6.22 4.21 -0.41
CA VAL A 110 -6.55 3.04 -1.22
C VAL A 110 -8.05 3.01 -1.50
N THR A 111 -8.42 2.83 -2.76
CA THR A 111 -9.81 2.65 -3.20
C THR A 111 -9.99 1.30 -3.87
N PHE A 112 -11.20 0.75 -3.76
CA PHE A 112 -11.60 -0.53 -4.33
C PHE A 112 -12.88 -0.33 -5.13
N GLU A 113 -12.79 -0.43 -6.46
CA GLU A 113 -13.89 -0.16 -7.38
C GLU A 113 -14.24 -1.43 -8.15
N ALA A 114 -15.53 -1.74 -8.29
CA ALA A 114 -15.96 -2.87 -9.10
C ALA A 114 -15.69 -2.59 -10.60
N GLU A 115 -14.94 -3.47 -11.27
CA GLU A 115 -14.59 -3.33 -12.69
C GLU A 115 -14.63 -4.71 -13.36
N GLY A 116 -15.45 -4.86 -14.42
CA GLY A 116 -15.44 -6.07 -15.26
C GLY A 116 -15.81 -7.39 -14.55
N GLY A 117 -16.47 -7.33 -13.38
CA GLY A 117 -16.77 -8.51 -12.55
C GLY A 117 -15.75 -8.79 -11.44
N GLY A 118 -14.63 -8.05 -11.45
CA GLY A 118 -13.61 -8.04 -10.40
C GLY A 118 -13.48 -6.67 -9.73
N THR A 119 -12.27 -6.36 -9.27
CA THR A 119 -11.95 -5.12 -8.55
C THR A 119 -10.76 -4.42 -9.19
N ARG A 120 -10.90 -3.12 -9.42
CA ARG A 120 -9.79 -2.21 -9.61
C ARG A 120 -9.41 -1.60 -8.25
N MET A 121 -8.25 -1.96 -7.74
CA MET A 121 -7.67 -1.34 -6.56
C MET A 121 -6.74 -0.21 -7.00
N THR A 122 -6.88 0.98 -6.43
CA THR A 122 -5.96 2.10 -6.68
C THR A 122 -5.39 2.58 -5.36
N SER A 123 -4.06 2.64 -5.26
CA SER A 123 -3.33 3.26 -4.16
C SER A 123 -2.71 4.57 -4.63
N VAL A 124 -3.00 5.66 -3.93
CA VAL A 124 -2.39 6.97 -4.15
C VAL A 124 -1.59 7.35 -2.92
N VAL A 125 -0.28 7.48 -3.11
CA VAL A 125 0.66 7.89 -2.07
C VAL A 125 0.94 9.38 -2.24
N LEU A 126 0.52 10.18 -1.27
CA LEU A 126 0.78 11.62 -1.22
C LEU A 126 2.03 11.90 -0.38
N HIS A 127 3.07 12.39 -1.05
CA HIS A 127 4.34 12.76 -0.43
C HIS A 127 4.34 14.21 0.08
N PRO A 128 5.20 14.56 1.06
CA PRO A 128 5.37 15.94 1.53
C PRO A 128 5.77 16.94 0.43
N GLY A 129 6.54 16.49 -0.56
CA GLY A 129 7.05 17.35 -1.62
C GLY A 129 7.69 16.57 -2.76
N LYS A 130 8.13 17.31 -3.79
CA LYS A 130 8.69 16.74 -5.03
C LYS A 130 9.89 15.84 -4.79
N GLU A 131 10.82 16.28 -3.96
CA GLU A 131 12.04 15.54 -3.63
C GLU A 131 11.72 14.19 -2.98
N SER A 132 10.81 14.16 -2.00
CA SER A 132 10.37 12.90 -1.37
C SER A 132 9.69 11.96 -2.37
N ARG A 133 8.88 12.49 -3.28
CA ARG A 133 8.23 11.68 -4.34
C ARG A 133 9.24 11.15 -5.35
N ASP A 134 10.17 12.00 -5.81
CA ASP A 134 11.23 11.60 -6.76
C ASP A 134 12.16 10.55 -6.15
N GLY A 135 12.47 10.61 -4.85
CA GLY A 135 13.29 9.62 -4.16
C GLY A 135 12.61 8.26 -3.93
N ALA A 136 11.29 8.17 -4.10
CA ALA A 136 10.51 6.95 -3.92
C ALA A 136 10.09 6.28 -5.25
N MET A 137 10.46 6.86 -6.41
CA MET A 137 10.16 6.33 -7.75
C MET A 137 11.25 5.41 -8.30
#